data_AF-A0A7Y3RNS2-F1
#
_entry.id   AF-A0A7Y3RNS2-F1
#
_cell.length_a   1.000
_cell.length_b   1.000
_cell.length_c   1.000
_cell.angle_alpha   90.00
_cell.angle_beta   90.00
_cell.angle_gamma   90.00
#
_symmetry.space_group_name_H-M   'P 1'
#
loop_
_entity.id
_entity.type
_entity.pdbx_description
1 polymer ?
#
loop_
_entity_poly.entity_id
_entity_poly.type
_entity_poly.pdbx_seq_one_letter_code
_entity_poly.pdbx_strand_id
1 'polypeptide(L)'
;MKKSLFSALFSVGALSAAASAAPISNASSGIANADQTITFDEVALAPGTVVTDQYEALGVTFSPNLFYIENFSNRPNLDDPGLASFGSSGTLTTYTINFTDAVSAASLAFSANFGNFTFTALDGGSTVESFNFDAGFSSTTAFFGFEGIVFDAIEIQSSNAFTIIDNLSYSEVPVPAALPIYLGGLAVGGVIMRRRKKARAA
;
A
#
# COMPACT_ATOMS: atom_id res chain seq x y z
N MET A 1 57.78 6.01 25.85
CA MET A 1 57.06 4.81 25.40
C MET A 1 55.77 5.25 24.71
N LYS A 2 55.71 5.15 23.37
CA LYS A 2 54.57 5.60 22.55
C LYS A 2 53.58 4.43 22.42
N LYS A 3 52.37 4.58 22.95
CA LYS A 3 51.30 3.57 22.81
C LYS A 3 50.52 3.90 21.53
N SER A 4 50.69 3.05 20.51
CA SER A 4 49.90 3.09 19.28
C SER A 4 48.54 2.43 19.55
N LEU A 5 47.44 3.17 19.41
CA LEU A 5 46.10 2.59 19.37
C LEU A 5 45.77 2.23 17.92
N PHE A 6 45.65 0.93 17.66
CA PHE A 6 45.03 0.41 16.44
C PHE A 6 43.51 0.54 16.58
N SER A 7 42.89 1.44 15.81
CA SER A 7 41.45 1.43 15.59
C SER A 7 41.11 0.37 14.54
N ALA A 8 40.45 -0.71 14.97
CA ALA A 8 39.83 -1.67 14.06
C ALA A 8 38.49 -1.09 13.57
N LEU A 9 38.44 -0.73 12.29
CA LEU A 9 37.21 -0.34 11.60
C LEU A 9 36.46 -1.63 11.23
N PHE A 10 35.34 -1.93 11.91
CA PHE A 10 34.44 -3.01 11.52
C PHE A 10 33.48 -2.48 10.44
N SER A 11 33.79 -2.74 9.18
CA SER A 11 32.87 -2.51 8.06
C SER A 11 31.87 -3.68 8.01
N VAL A 12 30.64 -3.43 8.48
CA VAL A 12 29.51 -4.35 8.28
C VAL A 12 29.10 -4.24 6.81
N GLY A 13 29.48 -5.23 6.01
CA GLY A 13 28.96 -5.40 4.65
C GLY A 13 27.54 -5.94 4.73
N ALA A 14 26.54 -5.09 4.48
CA ALA A 14 25.17 -5.55 4.32
C ALA A 14 25.06 -6.31 2.99
N LEU A 15 24.84 -7.64 3.06
CA LEU A 15 24.42 -8.41 1.91
C LEU A 15 23.04 -7.88 1.50
N SER A 16 23.00 -7.14 0.39
CA SER A 16 21.75 -6.75 -0.25
C SER A 16 21.24 -7.96 -1.01
N ALA A 17 20.40 -8.78 -0.37
CA ALA A 17 19.59 -9.73 -1.11
C ALA A 17 18.70 -8.91 -2.06
N ALA A 18 18.73 -9.22 -3.35
CA ALA A 18 17.77 -8.65 -4.28
C ALA A 18 16.38 -9.13 -3.84
N ALA A 19 15.61 -8.25 -3.21
CA ALA A 19 14.19 -8.49 -3.02
C ALA A 19 13.56 -8.51 -4.41
N SER A 20 13.10 -9.69 -4.84
CA SER A 20 12.28 -9.79 -6.05
C SER A 20 10.86 -9.42 -5.65
N ALA A 21 10.29 -8.41 -6.30
CA ALA A 21 8.86 -8.18 -6.27
C ALA A 21 8.14 -9.43 -6.75
N ALA A 22 7.07 -9.82 -6.05
CA ALA A 22 6.17 -10.86 -6.52
C ALA A 22 4.81 -10.21 -6.85
N PRO A 23 4.48 -10.04 -8.15
CA PRO A 23 3.11 -9.77 -8.54
C PRO A 23 2.19 -10.86 -7.97
N ILE A 24 1.15 -10.44 -7.25
CA ILE A 24 0.02 -11.31 -6.92
C ILE A 24 -0.94 -11.18 -8.09
N SER A 25 -1.06 -12.24 -8.90
CA SER A 25 -1.91 -12.23 -10.08
C SER A 25 -2.72 -13.51 -10.13
N ASN A 26 -4.04 -13.36 -10.18
CA ASN A 26 -4.99 -14.46 -10.25
C ASN A 26 -4.79 -15.51 -9.14
N ALA A 27 -4.48 -15.06 -7.91
CA ALA A 27 -4.25 -15.94 -6.77
C ALA A 27 -5.56 -16.41 -6.13
N SER A 28 -5.56 -17.64 -5.58
CA SER A 28 -6.73 -18.24 -4.92
C SER A 28 -7.05 -17.64 -3.54
N SER A 29 -6.10 -16.91 -2.95
CA SER A 29 -6.21 -16.26 -1.66
C SER A 29 -5.38 -14.98 -1.64
N GLY A 30 -5.74 -14.03 -0.78
CA GLY A 30 -4.96 -12.83 -0.51
C GLY A 30 -3.72 -13.11 0.34
N ILE A 31 -3.19 -12.05 0.95
CA ILE A 31 -2.02 -12.10 1.83
C ILE A 31 -2.36 -12.88 3.12
N ALA A 32 -1.55 -13.89 3.45
CA ALA A 32 -1.85 -14.80 4.55
C ALA A 32 -1.74 -14.17 5.95
N ASN A 33 -0.97 -13.10 6.11
CA ASN A 33 -0.75 -12.40 7.39
C ASN A 33 -0.75 -10.89 7.18
N ALA A 34 -1.85 -10.35 6.66
CA ALA A 34 -2.01 -8.91 6.51
C ALA A 34 -2.12 -8.23 7.88
N ASP A 35 -1.60 -7.00 7.99
CA ASP A 35 -1.76 -6.19 9.20
C ASP A 35 -3.17 -5.62 9.29
N GLN A 36 -3.77 -5.32 8.14
CA GLN A 36 -5.13 -4.81 7.97
C GLN A 36 -5.84 -5.55 6.84
N THR A 37 -7.15 -5.75 7.01
CA THR A 37 -8.07 -6.21 5.97
C THR A 37 -9.32 -5.34 6.03
N ILE A 38 -9.72 -4.78 4.90
CA ILE A 38 -10.88 -3.92 4.72
C ILE A 38 -11.88 -4.68 3.82
N THR A 39 -13.06 -4.98 4.36
CA THR A 39 -14.17 -5.62 3.63
C THR A 39 -15.22 -4.61 3.17
N PHE A 40 -14.96 -3.31 3.38
CA PHE A 40 -15.86 -2.21 3.05
C PHE A 40 -17.20 -2.23 3.82
N ASP A 41 -17.30 -3.03 4.87
CA ASP A 41 -18.40 -3.02 5.85
C ASP A 41 -18.15 -2.08 7.04
N GLU A 42 -16.91 -1.62 7.21
CA GLU A 42 -16.47 -0.88 8.38
C GLU A 42 -17.12 0.50 8.46
N VAL A 43 -17.58 1.03 7.32
CA VAL A 43 -18.23 2.32 7.19
C VAL A 43 -19.59 2.14 6.54
N ALA A 44 -20.65 2.45 7.30
CA ALA A 44 -22.01 2.42 6.78
C ALA A 44 -22.23 3.55 5.77
N LEU A 45 -22.31 3.20 4.48
CA LEU A 45 -22.55 4.11 3.36
C LEU A 45 -23.84 3.72 2.63
N ALA A 46 -24.49 4.68 1.98
CA ALA A 46 -25.64 4.38 1.13
C ALA A 46 -25.16 3.86 -0.25
N PRO A 47 -25.90 2.98 -0.94
CA PRO A 47 -25.56 2.55 -2.30
C PRO A 47 -25.35 3.72 -3.26
N GLY A 48 -24.31 3.64 -4.08
CA GLY A 48 -23.94 4.68 -5.04
C GLY A 48 -23.23 5.89 -4.43
N THR A 49 -22.91 5.86 -3.13
CA THR A 49 -22.07 6.88 -2.51
C THR A 49 -20.71 6.93 -3.21
N VAL A 50 -20.26 8.13 -3.54
CA VAL A 50 -18.91 8.38 -4.04
C VAL A 50 -17.93 8.20 -2.89
N VAL A 51 -16.96 7.32 -3.06
CA VAL A 51 -15.97 6.97 -2.04
C VAL A 51 -14.61 7.56 -2.41
N THR A 52 -14.04 8.37 -1.51
CA THR A 52 -12.75 9.05 -1.64
C THR A 52 -11.89 8.83 -0.40
N ASP A 53 -12.37 9.24 0.76
CA ASP A 53 -11.61 9.36 2.01
C ASP A 53 -12.32 8.72 3.21
N GLN A 54 -13.47 8.09 2.98
CA GLN A 54 -14.28 7.49 4.05
C GLN A 54 -13.53 6.38 4.81
N TYR A 55 -12.53 5.77 4.17
CA TYR A 55 -11.69 4.71 4.74
C TYR A 55 -10.30 5.21 5.17
N GLU A 56 -10.06 6.53 5.23
CA GLU A 56 -8.76 7.11 5.62
C GLU A 56 -8.36 6.70 7.04
N ALA A 57 -9.33 6.57 7.96
CA ALA A 57 -9.09 6.08 9.31
C ALA A 57 -8.60 4.62 9.37
N LEU A 58 -8.83 3.84 8.29
CA LEU A 58 -8.30 2.50 8.08
C LEU A 58 -7.10 2.52 7.13
N GLY A 59 -6.44 3.67 6.97
CA GLY A 59 -5.18 3.80 6.25
C GLY A 59 -5.31 3.89 4.73
N VAL A 60 -6.51 4.00 4.14
CA VAL A 60 -6.67 4.01 2.67
C VAL A 60 -7.57 5.11 2.13
N THR A 61 -7.22 5.64 0.96
CA THR A 61 -8.05 6.59 0.21
C THR A 61 -8.08 6.23 -1.28
N PHE A 62 -9.04 6.78 -2.02
CA PHE A 62 -9.30 6.44 -3.42
C PHE A 62 -9.31 7.69 -4.29
N SER A 63 -8.59 7.63 -5.41
CA SER A 63 -8.49 8.73 -6.39
C SER A 63 -8.80 8.24 -7.81
N PRO A 64 -9.58 8.97 -8.62
CA PRO A 64 -10.34 10.16 -8.23
C PRO A 64 -11.45 9.85 -7.22
N ASN A 65 -12.02 8.64 -7.28
CA ASN A 65 -12.99 8.08 -6.36
C ASN A 65 -13.26 6.60 -6.72
N LEU A 66 -14.12 5.93 -5.95
CA LEU A 66 -14.87 4.73 -6.34
C LEU A 66 -16.35 4.91 -5.98
N PHE A 67 -17.18 3.89 -6.20
CA PHE A 67 -18.60 3.90 -5.85
C PHE A 67 -18.92 2.75 -4.90
N TYR A 68 -19.56 3.07 -3.79
CA TYR A 68 -20.02 2.07 -2.84
C TYR A 68 -21.19 1.27 -3.41
N ILE A 69 -21.11 -0.06 -3.33
CA ILE A 69 -22.17 -0.97 -3.78
C ILE A 69 -22.51 -1.96 -2.66
N GLU A 70 -23.80 -2.12 -2.37
CA GLU A 70 -24.26 -3.02 -1.30
C GLU A 70 -24.67 -4.40 -1.79
N ASN A 71 -24.88 -4.57 -3.10
CA ASN A 71 -25.37 -5.82 -3.65
C ASN A 71 -24.78 -6.04 -5.04
N PHE A 72 -24.04 -7.12 -5.20
CA PHE A 72 -23.63 -7.67 -6.49
C PHE A 72 -23.95 -9.17 -6.56
N SER A 73 -24.03 -9.72 -7.77
CA SER A 73 -24.22 -11.16 -7.91
C SER A 73 -23.07 -11.89 -7.20
N ASN A 74 -23.41 -12.87 -6.36
CA ASN A 74 -22.42 -13.61 -5.57
C ASN A 74 -21.28 -14.10 -6.46
N ARG A 75 -20.06 -13.71 -6.08
CA ARG A 75 -18.81 -13.97 -6.79
C ARG A 75 -17.83 -14.57 -5.76
N PRO A 76 -17.04 -15.59 -6.11
CA PRO A 76 -16.08 -16.17 -5.16
C PRO A 76 -15.18 -15.09 -4.56
N ASN A 77 -14.93 -15.08 -3.24
CA ASN A 77 -14.04 -14.13 -2.56
C ASN A 77 -14.46 -12.64 -2.58
N LEU A 78 -15.66 -12.30 -3.05
CA LEU A 78 -16.26 -10.98 -2.83
C LEU A 78 -17.52 -11.21 -1.99
N ASP A 79 -17.56 -10.61 -0.82
CA ASP A 79 -18.76 -10.56 0.01
C ASP A 79 -19.33 -9.14 -0.08
N ASP A 80 -20.64 -9.01 -0.23
CA ASP A 80 -21.29 -7.69 -0.22
C ASP A 80 -21.14 -7.05 1.16
N PRO A 81 -20.84 -5.74 1.27
CA PRO A 81 -20.68 -4.70 0.25
C PRO A 81 -19.26 -4.63 -0.35
N GLY A 82 -19.10 -3.83 -1.40
CA GLY A 82 -17.78 -3.58 -2.00
C GLY A 82 -17.68 -2.22 -2.68
N LEU A 83 -16.57 -1.99 -3.38
CA LEU A 83 -16.37 -0.77 -4.17
C LEU A 83 -16.29 -1.10 -5.66
N ALA A 84 -16.89 -0.24 -6.49
CA ALA A 84 -16.91 -0.37 -7.92
C ALA A 84 -16.29 0.84 -8.64
N SER A 85 -15.72 0.60 -9.82
CA SER A 85 -15.31 1.67 -10.74
C SER A 85 -16.47 2.27 -11.54
N PHE A 86 -17.71 1.81 -11.31
CA PHE A 86 -18.91 2.30 -11.96
C PHE A 86 -20.02 2.61 -10.95
N GLY A 87 -20.82 3.63 -11.25
CA GLY A 87 -21.92 4.08 -10.42
C GLY A 87 -22.88 4.96 -11.20
N SER A 88 -23.87 5.52 -10.50
CA SER A 88 -24.89 6.39 -11.12
C SER A 88 -24.31 7.65 -11.76
N SER A 89 -23.16 8.13 -11.27
CA SER A 89 -22.48 9.33 -11.77
C SER A 89 -21.43 9.05 -12.85
N GLY A 90 -21.19 7.80 -13.25
CA GLY A 90 -20.29 7.47 -14.35
C GLY A 90 -19.47 6.20 -14.15
N THR A 91 -18.43 6.05 -14.96
CA THR A 91 -17.51 4.92 -14.94
C THR A 91 -16.05 5.39 -14.98
N LEU A 92 -15.15 4.61 -14.39
CA LEU A 92 -13.73 4.92 -14.27
C LEU A 92 -12.89 3.84 -14.96
N THR A 93 -12.07 4.23 -15.92
CA THR A 93 -11.06 3.35 -16.55
C THR A 93 -9.71 3.40 -15.85
N THR A 94 -9.55 4.29 -14.88
CA THR A 94 -8.33 4.38 -14.05
C THR A 94 -8.73 4.90 -12.68
N TYR A 95 -8.22 4.24 -11.65
CA TYR A 95 -8.33 4.67 -10.27
C TYR A 95 -7.13 4.17 -9.46
N THR A 96 -6.88 4.84 -8.34
CA THR A 96 -5.73 4.58 -7.47
C THR A 96 -6.24 4.36 -6.06
N ILE A 97 -5.72 3.31 -5.43
CA ILE A 97 -5.84 3.03 -3.99
C ILE A 97 -4.56 3.57 -3.36
N ASN A 98 -4.67 4.60 -2.52
CA ASN A 98 -3.53 5.20 -1.84
C ASN A 98 -3.51 4.72 -0.39
N PHE A 99 -2.35 4.28 0.07
CA PHE A 99 -2.11 3.94 1.46
C PHE A 99 -1.57 5.18 2.19
N THR A 100 -1.96 5.34 3.46
CA THR A 100 -1.53 6.49 4.28
C THR A 100 -0.06 6.37 4.67
N ASP A 101 0.41 5.14 4.85
CA ASP A 101 1.79 4.77 5.10
C ASP A 101 2.30 3.82 4.01
N ALA A 102 3.62 3.76 3.82
CA ALA A 102 4.22 2.82 2.87
C ALA A 102 3.95 1.37 3.31
N VAL A 103 3.55 0.53 2.36
CA VAL A 103 3.24 -0.89 2.55
C VAL A 103 4.28 -1.77 1.85
N SER A 104 4.47 -2.98 2.38
CA SER A 104 5.37 -4.01 1.83
C SER A 104 4.64 -5.08 1.01
N ALA A 105 3.32 -5.14 1.19
CA ALA A 105 2.43 -6.03 0.48
C ALA A 105 1.01 -5.45 0.53
N ALA A 106 0.26 -5.61 -0.57
CA ALA A 106 -1.17 -5.37 -0.60
C ALA A 106 -1.83 -6.25 -1.66
N SER A 107 -3.02 -6.75 -1.35
CA SER A 107 -3.84 -7.56 -2.26
C SER A 107 -5.31 -7.26 -2.07
N LEU A 108 -6.10 -7.41 -3.12
CA LEU A 108 -7.55 -7.23 -3.08
C LEU A 108 -8.23 -8.33 -3.90
N ALA A 109 -9.43 -8.72 -3.48
CA ALA A 109 -10.30 -9.51 -4.32
C ALA A 109 -10.80 -8.61 -5.46
N PHE A 110 -10.54 -9.04 -6.69
CA PHE A 110 -10.86 -8.26 -7.88
C PHE A 110 -11.77 -9.05 -8.79
N SER A 111 -12.82 -8.39 -9.28
CA SER A 111 -13.66 -8.94 -10.33
C SER A 111 -13.95 -7.89 -11.38
N ALA A 112 -13.85 -8.28 -12.64
CA ALA A 112 -14.00 -7.37 -13.76
C ALA A 112 -14.73 -8.02 -14.93
N ASN A 113 -15.24 -7.17 -15.83
CA ASN A 113 -15.70 -7.59 -17.15
C ASN A 113 -14.50 -7.79 -18.11
N PHE A 114 -14.76 -8.21 -19.36
CA PHE A 114 -13.72 -8.36 -20.39
C PHE A 114 -12.85 -7.13 -20.54
N GLY A 115 -11.55 -7.36 -20.68
CA GLY A 115 -10.59 -6.34 -21.03
C GLY A 115 -9.20 -6.62 -20.46
N ASN A 116 -8.25 -5.81 -20.93
CA ASN A 116 -6.92 -5.79 -20.37
C ASN A 116 -6.89 -4.83 -19.17
N PHE A 117 -6.27 -5.30 -18.09
CA PHE A 117 -6.07 -4.57 -16.86
C PHE A 117 -4.57 -4.45 -16.60
N THR A 118 -4.18 -3.28 -16.12
CA THR A 118 -2.82 -2.99 -15.68
C THR A 118 -2.88 -2.62 -14.22
N PHE A 119 -2.12 -3.36 -13.42
CA PHE A 119 -1.89 -3.05 -12.02
C PHE A 119 -0.50 -2.45 -11.92
N THR A 120 -0.38 -1.35 -11.20
CA THR A 120 0.88 -0.62 -11.04
C THR A 120 1.06 -0.24 -9.58
N ALA A 121 2.14 -0.73 -8.97
CA ALA A 121 2.58 -0.26 -7.66
C ALA A 121 3.37 1.04 -7.84
N LEU A 122 3.05 2.03 -7.02
CA LEU A 122 3.66 3.36 -7.03
C LEU A 122 4.30 3.64 -5.67
N ASP A 123 5.46 4.30 -5.65
CA ASP A 123 6.09 4.87 -4.45
C ASP A 123 6.35 6.36 -4.72
N GLY A 124 5.67 7.24 -3.98
CA GLY A 124 5.72 8.69 -4.21
C GLY A 124 5.31 9.08 -5.64
N GLY A 125 4.39 8.31 -6.24
CA GLY A 125 3.92 8.48 -7.63
C GLY A 125 4.85 7.93 -8.72
N SER A 126 5.97 7.31 -8.37
CA SER A 126 6.86 6.63 -9.32
C SER A 126 6.54 5.14 -9.40
N THR A 127 6.48 4.57 -10.60
CA THR A 127 6.27 3.13 -10.78
C THR A 127 7.44 2.33 -10.21
N VAL A 128 7.13 1.42 -9.28
CA VAL A 128 8.09 0.46 -8.73
C VAL A 128 7.90 -0.95 -9.30
N GLU A 129 6.68 -1.32 -9.65
CA GLU A 129 6.35 -2.60 -10.30
C GLU A 129 5.04 -2.47 -11.08
N SER A 130 4.87 -3.26 -12.14
CA SER A 130 3.61 -3.34 -12.86
C SER A 130 3.44 -4.68 -13.57
N PHE A 131 2.20 -5.16 -13.64
CA PHE A 131 1.85 -6.30 -14.46
C PHE A 131 0.51 -6.08 -15.17
N ASN A 132 0.33 -6.82 -16.27
CA ASN A 132 -0.91 -6.85 -17.02
C ASN A 132 -1.60 -8.20 -16.82
N PHE A 133 -2.92 -8.20 -16.89
CA PHE A 133 -3.69 -9.42 -17.08
C PHE A 133 -4.92 -9.15 -17.96
N ASP A 134 -5.37 -10.19 -18.64
CA ASP A 134 -6.57 -10.16 -19.49
C ASP A 134 -7.72 -10.90 -18.80
N ALA A 135 -8.82 -10.19 -18.54
CA ALA A 135 -9.99 -10.76 -17.88
C ALA A 135 -10.89 -11.50 -18.89
N GLY A 136 -11.17 -12.79 -18.64
CA GLY A 136 -12.04 -13.65 -19.47
C GLY A 136 -13.37 -14.06 -18.80
N PHE A 137 -14.28 -14.71 -19.55
CA PHE A 137 -15.66 -15.10 -19.14
C PHE A 137 -15.69 -16.17 -18.03
N SER A 138 -14.55 -16.82 -17.79
CA SER A 138 -14.37 -17.73 -16.66
C SER A 138 -14.29 -16.88 -15.40
N SER A 139 -15.31 -16.98 -14.55
CA SER A 139 -15.58 -16.32 -13.27
C SER A 139 -14.44 -16.25 -12.24
N THR A 140 -13.24 -15.82 -12.61
CA THR A 140 -12.08 -15.77 -11.72
C THR A 140 -12.09 -14.44 -11.02
N THR A 141 -12.96 -14.33 -10.02
CA THR A 141 -12.62 -13.46 -8.92
C THR A 141 -11.42 -14.07 -8.21
N ALA A 142 -10.32 -13.34 -8.24
CA ALA A 142 -9.06 -13.77 -7.68
C ALA A 142 -8.41 -12.58 -6.97
N PHE A 143 -7.37 -12.88 -6.20
CA PHE A 143 -6.60 -11.85 -5.54
C PHE A 143 -5.52 -11.30 -6.47
N PHE A 144 -5.41 -9.97 -6.46
CA PHE A 144 -4.42 -9.23 -7.24
C PHE A 144 -3.73 -8.19 -6.38
N GLY A 145 -2.47 -7.91 -6.68
CA GLY A 145 -1.67 -6.93 -5.95
C GLY A 145 -0.18 -7.21 -6.02
N PHE A 146 0.54 -6.88 -4.96
CA PHE A 146 2.00 -6.94 -4.91
C PHE A 146 2.47 -7.37 -3.52
N GLU A 147 3.58 -8.09 -3.46
CA GLU A 147 4.26 -8.45 -2.21
C GLU A 147 5.79 -8.38 -2.39
N GLY A 148 6.50 -8.05 -1.31
CA GLY A 148 7.96 -8.04 -1.27
C GLY A 148 8.60 -6.76 -1.82
N ILE A 149 7.81 -5.70 -2.02
CA ILE A 149 8.26 -4.36 -2.44
C ILE A 149 7.62 -3.29 -1.59
N VAL A 150 8.31 -2.15 -1.45
CA VAL A 150 7.76 -0.98 -0.77
C VAL A 150 7.05 -0.08 -1.78
N PHE A 151 5.82 0.30 -1.47
CA PHE A 151 4.98 1.19 -2.29
C PHE A 151 3.96 1.90 -1.40
N ASP A 152 3.37 3.00 -1.88
CA ASP A 152 2.35 3.79 -1.19
C ASP A 152 1.02 3.87 -1.96
N ALA A 153 0.96 3.34 -3.18
CA ALA A 153 -0.28 3.25 -3.93
C ALA A 153 -0.32 2.07 -4.92
N ILE A 154 -1.55 1.64 -5.24
CA ILE A 154 -1.85 0.76 -6.37
C ILE A 154 -2.74 1.51 -7.34
N GLU A 155 -2.24 1.76 -8.55
CA GLU A 155 -3.05 2.22 -9.68
C GLU A 155 -3.59 1.01 -10.46
N ILE A 156 -4.87 1.07 -10.79
CA ILE A 156 -5.55 0.09 -11.63
C ILE A 156 -6.06 0.83 -12.85
N GLN A 157 -5.52 0.46 -14.01
CA GLN A 157 -5.97 0.95 -15.31
C GLN A 157 -6.63 -0.20 -16.08
N SER A 158 -7.66 0.15 -16.84
CA SER A 158 -8.40 -0.82 -17.63
C SER A 158 -8.82 -0.27 -18.99
N SER A 159 -8.95 -1.16 -19.96
CA SER A 159 -9.63 -0.83 -21.22
C SER A 159 -11.16 -0.76 -21.07
N ASN A 160 -11.68 -1.11 -19.90
CA ASN A 160 -13.11 -1.19 -19.61
C ASN A 160 -13.42 -0.88 -18.13
N ALA A 161 -14.43 -0.07 -17.86
CA ALA A 161 -14.66 0.57 -16.57
C ALA A 161 -15.59 -0.19 -15.61
N PHE A 162 -15.67 -1.52 -15.74
CA PHE A 162 -16.55 -2.37 -14.93
C PHE A 162 -15.73 -3.31 -14.06
N THR A 163 -15.28 -2.79 -12.92
CA THR A 163 -14.56 -3.54 -11.87
C THR A 163 -15.29 -3.42 -10.54
N ILE A 164 -15.15 -4.46 -9.73
CA ILE A 164 -15.56 -4.51 -8.33
C ILE A 164 -14.35 -5.00 -7.54
N ILE A 165 -14.12 -4.35 -6.40
CA ILE A 165 -13.07 -4.71 -5.44
C ILE A 165 -13.69 -4.95 -4.06
N ASP A 166 -13.08 -5.88 -3.33
CA ASP A 166 -13.38 -6.19 -1.93
C ASP A 166 -12.12 -6.79 -1.28
N ASN A 167 -12.17 -7.05 0.04
CA ASN A 167 -11.14 -7.76 0.80
C ASN A 167 -9.74 -7.17 0.58
N LEU A 168 -9.63 -5.84 0.64
CA LEU A 168 -8.36 -5.13 0.53
C LEU A 168 -7.53 -5.41 1.78
N SER A 169 -6.45 -6.17 1.61
CA SER A 169 -5.53 -6.57 2.65
C SER A 169 -4.15 -5.98 2.39
N TYR A 170 -3.45 -5.52 3.42
CA TYR A 170 -2.11 -4.96 3.28
C TYR A 170 -1.26 -5.09 4.55
N SER A 171 0.06 -4.96 4.37
CA SER A 171 1.06 -5.02 5.45
C SER A 171 1.92 -3.76 5.42
N GLU A 172 1.90 -3.00 6.51
CA GLU A 172 2.63 -1.75 6.64
C GLU A 172 4.14 -2.01 6.73
N VAL A 173 4.96 -1.08 6.21
CA VAL A 173 6.40 -1.09 6.46
C VAL A 173 6.64 -0.44 7.82
N PRO A 174 7.19 -1.15 8.83
CA PRO A 174 7.48 -0.53 10.11
C PRO A 174 8.47 0.62 9.93
N VAL A 175 8.08 1.83 10.31
CA VAL A 175 9.01 2.96 10.36
C VAL A 175 10.14 2.59 11.32
N PRO A 176 11.42 2.61 10.90
CA PRO A 176 12.51 2.21 11.77
C PRO A 176 12.46 3.01 13.08
N ALA A 177 12.25 2.33 14.21
CA ALA A 177 12.16 2.93 15.54
C ALA A 177 13.39 3.77 15.91
N ALA A 178 14.48 3.63 15.17
CA ALA A 178 15.69 4.42 15.32
C ALA A 178 15.55 5.87 14.82
N LEU A 179 14.64 6.21 13.89
CA LEU A 179 14.50 7.58 13.37
C LEU A 179 14.17 8.61 14.48
N PRO A 180 13.16 8.37 15.35
CA PRO A 180 12.92 9.23 16.51
C PRO A 180 14.10 9.28 17.49
N ILE A 181 14.84 8.17 17.65
CA ILE A 181 16.00 8.08 18.57
C ILE A 181 17.19 8.87 18.02
N TYR A 182 17.45 8.82 16.71
CA TYR A 182 18.50 9.60 16.07
C TYR A 182 18.18 11.10 16.11
N LEU A 183 16.94 11.48 15.80
CA LEU A 183 16.52 12.89 15.88
C LEU A 183 16.52 13.40 17.34
N GLY A 184 16.03 12.60 18.29
CA GLY A 184 16.08 12.91 19.72
C GLY A 184 17.50 12.99 20.26
N GLY A 185 18.38 12.07 19.86
CA GLY A 185 19.79 12.05 20.23
C GLY A 185 20.56 13.27 19.71
N LEU A 186 20.28 13.70 18.48
CA LEU A 186 20.87 14.92 17.90
C LEU A 186 20.36 16.19 18.59
N ALA A 187 19.07 16.25 18.93
CA ALA A 187 18.50 17.37 19.67
C ALA A 187 19.13 17.52 21.07
N VAL A 188 19.26 16.41 21.82
CA VAL A 188 19.90 16.40 23.14
C VAL A 188 21.39 16.73 23.03
N GLY A 189 22.10 16.16 22.05
CA GLY A 189 23.50 16.46 21.78
C GLY A 189 23.74 17.94 21.48
N GLY A 190 22.89 18.56 20.67
CA GLY A 190 22.93 19.98 20.34
C GLY A 190 22.73 20.89 21.55
N VAL A 191 21.77 20.57 22.44
CA VAL A 191 21.53 21.31 23.68
C VAL A 191 22.73 21.22 24.64
N ILE A 192 23.32 20.03 24.79
CA ILE A 192 24.49 19.81 25.66
C ILE A 192 25.71 20.58 25.13
N MET A 193 25.97 20.53 23.82
CA MET A 193 27.09 21.29 23.22
C MET A 193 26.91 22.81 23.36
N ARG A 194 25.68 23.31 23.22
CA ARG A 194 25.37 24.74 23.41
C ARG A 194 25.60 25.20 24.86
N ARG A 195 25.23 24.37 25.84
CA ARG A 195 25.50 24.65 27.27
C ARG A 195 26.99 24.69 27.60
N ARG A 196 27.78 23.79 27.00
CA ARG A 196 29.24 23.76 27.19
C ARG A 196 29.96 24.98 26.62
N LYS A 197 29.49 25.56 25.51
CA LYS A 197 30.07 26.80 24.96
C LYS A 197 29.81 28.01 25.86
N LYS A 198 28.63 28.12 26.49
CA LYS A 198 28.33 29.22 27.43
C LYS A 198 29.17 29.16 28.71
N ALA A 199 29.42 27.97 29.24
CA ALA A 199 30.20 27.80 30.49
C ALA A 199 31.71 28.04 30.34
N ARG A 200 32.24 28.08 29.12
CA ARG A 200 33.67 28.36 28.83
C ARG A 200 33.94 29.84 28.50
N ALA A 201 32.90 30.65 28.35
CA ALA A 201 33.00 32.08 28.01
C ALA A 201 32.72 33.00 29.20
N ALA A 202 32.55 32.44 30.40
CA ALA A 202 32.47 33.12 31.69
C ALA A 202 33.69 32.72 32.52
#